data_AF-A0A6N2JT77-F1
#
_entry.id   AF-A0A6N2JT77-F1
#
_cell.length_a   1.000
_cell.length_b   1.000
_cell.length_c   1.000
_cell.angle_alpha   90.00
_cell.angle_beta   90.00
_cell.angle_gamma   90.00
#
_symmetry.space_group_name_H-M   'P 1'
#
loop_
_entity.id
_entity.type
_entity.pdbx_description
1 polymer ?
#
loop_
_entity_poly.entity_id
_entity_poly.type
_entity_poly.pdbx_seq_one_letter_code
_entity_poly.pdbx_strand_id
1 'polypeptide(L)' 'MSNIPTGGQMIWKLEDGERVLHLRHNAAEQWRHYEDFPEYAMQDPVGFSKGIATFVTLLKKDWIAIKS' A
#
# COMPACT_ATOMS: atom_id res chain seq x y z
N MET A 1 -23.33 4.78 -1.88
CA MET A 1 -22.20 5.16 -1.00
C MET A 1 -21.17 4.07 -1.15
N SER A 2 -20.08 4.36 -1.86
CA SER A 2 -19.03 3.36 -2.14
C SER A 2 -18.37 2.98 -0.83
N ASN A 3 -18.70 1.79 -0.35
CA ASN A 3 -18.20 1.21 0.90
C ASN A 3 -16.76 0.73 0.68
N ILE A 4 -15.85 1.67 0.38
CA ILE A 4 -14.43 1.40 0.37
C ILE A 4 -14.09 1.09 1.83
N PRO A 5 -13.64 -0.13 2.16
CA PRO A 5 -13.37 -0.48 3.55
C PRO A 5 -12.39 0.53 4.14
N THR A 6 -12.85 1.25 5.16
CA THR A 6 -12.09 2.26 5.93
C THR A 6 -11.09 1.58 6.84
N GLY A 7 -10.25 0.72 6.27
CA GLY A 7 -9.28 -0.08 7.01
C GLY A 7 -8.69 -1.16 6.12
N GLY A 8 -7.36 -1.17 6.07
CA GLY A 8 -6.55 -2.16 5.40
C GLY A 8 -5.17 -2.20 6.02
N GLN A 9 -4.35 -3.16 5.60
CA GLN A 9 -2.97 -3.29 6.02
C GLN A 9 -2.06 -3.05 4.83
N MET A 10 -0.94 -2.39 5.11
CA MET A 10 0.11 -2.16 4.15
C MET A 10 1.44 -2.65 4.70
N ILE A 11 2.29 -3.22 3.87
CA ILE A 11 3.61 -3.71 4.26
C ILE A 11 4.63 -3.34 3.20
N TRP A 12 5.82 -2.95 3.65
CA TRP A 12 6.96 -2.77 2.76
C TRP A 12 7.72 -4.08 2.65
N LYS A 13 7.77 -4.65 1.45
CA LYS A 13 8.59 -5.82 1.16
C LYS A 13 9.83 -5.40 0.40
N LEU A 14 10.96 -6.04 0.70
CA LEU A 14 12.17 -5.90 -0.11
C LEU A 14 12.13 -6.97 -1.20
N GLU A 15 11.96 -6.57 -2.44
CA GLU A 15 11.92 -7.46 -3.60
C GLU A 15 12.95 -6.97 -4.61
N ASP A 16 13.85 -7.86 -5.03
CA ASP A 16 14.93 -7.57 -5.98
C ASP A 16 15.81 -6.35 -5.61
N GLY A 17 15.93 -6.06 -4.30
CA GLY A 17 16.69 -4.92 -3.78
C GLY A 17 15.93 -3.59 -3.75
N GLU A 18 14.69 -3.56 -4.25
CA GLU A 18 13.78 -2.41 -4.13
C GLU A 18 12.77 -2.63 -3.00
N ARG A 19 12.40 -1.54 -2.30
CA ARG A 19 11.26 -1.58 -1.37
C ARG A 19 9.97 -1.36 -2.16
N VAL A 20 9.11 -2.37 -2.15
CA VAL A 20 7.83 -2.36 -2.85
C VAL A 20 6.69 -2.41 -1.84
N LEU A 21 5.73 -1.49 -1.99
CA LEU A 21 4.55 -1.46 -1.14
C LEU A 21 3.56 -2.56 -1.53
N HIS A 22 3.12 -3.34 -0.55
CA HIS A 22 2.04 -4.31 -0.69
C HIS A 22 0.86 -3.91 0.17
N LEU A 23 -0.34 -4.12 -0.36
CA LEU A 23 -1.62 -3.77 0.24
C LEU A 23 -2.48 -5.03 0.39
N ARG A 24 -3.30 -5.04 1.45
CA ARG A 24 -4.41 -5.98 1.62
C ARG A 24 -5.53 -5.32 2.42
N HIS A 25 -6.78 -5.64 2.13
CA HIS A 25 -7.90 -5.12 2.92
C HIS A 25 -8.12 -5.95 4.17
N ASN A 26 -7.96 -7.27 4.07
CA ASN A 26 -8.11 -8.18 5.20
C ASN A 26 -6.80 -8.95 5.50
N ALA A 27 -6.57 -9.28 6.78
CA ALA A 27 -5.46 -10.13 7.18
C ALA A 27 -5.51 -11.55 6.60
N ALA A 28 -6.71 -12.01 6.22
CA ALA A 28 -6.93 -13.27 5.52
C ALA A 28 -6.58 -13.22 4.03
N GLU A 29 -6.49 -12.02 3.44
CA GLU A 29 -6.09 -11.86 2.05
C GLU A 29 -4.57 -11.93 1.89
N GLN A 30 -4.16 -12.39 0.71
CA GLN A 30 -2.76 -12.35 0.30
C GLN A 30 -2.33 -10.90 0.07
N TRP A 31 -1.07 -10.62 0.40
CA TRP A 31 -0.42 -9.36 0.08
C TRP A 31 -0.36 -9.20 -1.43
N ARG A 32 -0.92 -8.11 -1.94
CA ARG A 32 -0.89 -7.76 -3.37
C ARG A 32 -0.11 -6.47 -3.57
N HIS A 33 0.51 -6.32 -4.73
CA HIS A 33 1.23 -5.09 -5.06
C HIS A 33 0.29 -3.90 -5.02
N TYR A 34 0.77 -2.76 -4.53
CA TYR A 34 -0.03 -1.54 -4.50
C TYR A 34 -0.53 -1.12 -5.91
N GLU A 35 0.19 -1.51 -6.97
CA GLU A 35 -0.18 -1.30 -8.37
C GLU A 35 -1.44 -2.06 -8.79
N ASP A 36 -1.75 -3.19 -8.13
CA ASP A 36 -2.99 -3.96 -8.34
C ASP A 36 -4.22 -3.18 -7.86
N PHE A 37 -4.01 -2.12 -7.08
CA PHE A 37 -5.04 -1.24 -6.55
C PHE A 37 -4.91 0.18 -7.13
N PRO A 38 -5.29 0.41 -8.40
CA PRO A 38 -5.21 1.72 -9.04
C PRO A 38 -6.07 2.80 -8.33
N GLU A 39 -7.04 2.37 -7.50
CA GLU A 39 -7.84 3.26 -6.65
C GLU A 39 -7.02 3.93 -5.51
N TYR A 40 -5.92 3.29 -5.10
CA TYR A 40 -5.00 3.82 -4.10
C TYR A 40 -3.65 4.21 -4.70
N ALA A 41 -3.26 3.57 -5.79
CA ALA A 41 -1.99 3.79 -6.45
C ALA A 41 -1.86 5.26 -6.86
N MET A 42 -0.96 5.95 -6.19
CA MET A 42 -0.54 7.29 -6.56
C MET A 42 0.77 7.24 -7.32
N GLN A 43 0.94 8.22 -8.20
CA GLN A 43 2.21 8.42 -8.89
C GLN A 43 3.28 8.79 -7.87
N ASP A 44 4.31 7.95 -7.78
CA ASP A 44 5.41 8.21 -6.87
C ASP A 44 6.33 9.32 -7.37
N PRO A 45 6.89 10.13 -6.46
CA PRO A 45 7.91 11.10 -6.81
C PRO A 45 9.19 10.40 -7.27
N VAL A 46 9.83 10.97 -8.30
CA VAL A 46 11.10 10.47 -8.85
C VAL A 46 12.17 10.50 -7.76
N GLY A 47 12.83 9.35 -7.54
CA GLY A 47 13.90 9.18 -6.55
C GLY A 47 13.48 8.56 -5.21
N PHE A 48 12.21 8.21 -5.03
CA PHE A 48 11.73 7.48 -3.85
C PHE A 48 11.32 6.04 -4.18
N SER A 49 11.13 5.24 -3.13
CA SER A 49 10.59 3.89 -3.24
C SER A 49 9.20 3.88 -3.87
N LYS A 50 8.97 2.90 -4.75
CA LYS A 50 7.69 2.65 -5.41
C LYS A 50 6.60 2.35 -4.36
N GLY A 51 5.54 3.14 -4.39
CA GLY A 51 4.42 3.12 -3.47
C GLY A 51 4.51 4.11 -2.31
N ILE A 52 5.52 4.99 -2.21
CA ILE A 52 5.63 5.93 -1.08
C ILE A 52 4.45 6.91 -1.02
N ALA A 53 3.99 7.40 -2.18
CA ALA A 53 2.86 8.34 -2.23
C ALA A 53 1.57 7.65 -1.78
N THR A 54 1.40 6.40 -2.24
CA THR A 54 0.30 5.50 -1.84
C THR A 54 0.34 5.23 -0.34
N PHE A 55 1.51 4.88 0.20
CA PHE A 55 1.72 4.62 1.64
C PHE A 55 1.28 5.80 2.50
N VAL A 56 1.77 7.02 2.19
CA VAL A 56 1.43 8.22 2.95
C VAL A 56 -0.06 8.52 2.89
N THR A 57 -0.69 8.32 1.73
CA THR A 57 -2.13 8.54 1.58
C THR A 57 -2.94 7.54 2.38
N LEU A 58 -2.59 6.26 2.30
CA LEU A 58 -3.28 5.21 3.04
C LEU A 58 -3.08 5.38 4.54
N LEU A 59 -1.90 5.82 4.97
CA LEU A 59 -1.60 6.09 6.38
C LEU A 59 -2.50 7.21 6.93
N LYS A 60 -2.84 8.21 6.09
CA LYS A 60 -3.82 9.25 6.43
C LYS A 60 -5.27 8.74 6.46
N LYS A 61 -5.55 7.57 5.86
CA LYS A 61 -6.86 6.91 5.84
C LYS A 61 -6.99 5.82 6.90
N ASP A 62 -6.20 5.91 7.99
CA ASP A 62 -6.19 4.94 9.09
C ASP A 62 -5.83 3.50 8.67
N TRP A 63 -5.09 3.33 7.58
CA TRP A 63 -4.54 2.02 7.26
C TRP A 63 -3.35 1.66 8.15
N ILE A 64 -3.21 0.37 8.44
CA ILE A 64 -2.20 -0.15 9.35
C ILE A 64 -0.94 -0.50 8.58
N ALA A 65 0.15 0.23 8.85
CA ALA A 65 1.48 -0.10 8.36
C ALA A 65 2.12 -1.22 9.20
N ILE A 66 2.23 -2.40 8.60
CA ILE A 66 2.98 -3.53 9.15
C ILE A 66 4.45 -3.36 8.79
N LYS A 67 5.32 -3.54 9.78
CA LYS A 67 6.76 -3.68 9.53
C LYS A 67 7.04 -5.12 9.13
N SER A 68 7.74 -5.29 8.00
CA SER A 68 8.36 -6.57 7.66
C SER A 68 9.57 -6.85 8.56
#